data_AF-A0A7F5RIL3-F1
#
_entry.id   AF-A0A7F5RIL3-F1
#
_cell.length_a   1.000
_cell.length_b   1.000
_cell.length_c   1.000
_cell.angle_alpha   90.00
_cell.angle_beta   90.00
_cell.angle_gamma   90.00
#
_symmetry.space_group_name_H-M   'P 1'
#
loop_
_entity.id
_entity.type
_entity.pdbx_description
1 polymer ?
#
loop_
_entity_poly.entity_id
_entity_poly.type
_entity_poly.pdbx_seq_one_letter_code
_entity_poly.pdbx_strand_id
1 'polypeptide(L)'
;TVSAVISTESDNCRSTGSKKEKKALAASRFTIYKVNKASRKKREKSTAKKERKATKTLAIVLGVFLFCWVPFFTCNIMDAMCSKLQLTCQPGVAAFLLTTWLGYINSFVNPVIYTIFNPEFRKAFKKIMQMSP
;
A
#
# COMPACT_ATOMS: atom_id res chain seq x y z
N THR A 1 75.39 6.84 -15.96
CA THR A 1 74.40 5.94 -16.60
C THR A 1 73.47 5.26 -15.60
N VAL A 2 73.95 4.75 -14.46
CA VAL A 2 73.13 4.03 -13.46
C VAL A 2 72.05 4.90 -12.78
N SER A 3 72.35 6.16 -12.44
CA SER A 3 71.40 7.06 -11.77
C SER A 3 70.19 7.47 -12.64
N ALA A 4 70.30 7.40 -13.97
CA ALA A 4 69.19 7.73 -14.86
C ALA A 4 68.17 6.58 -14.98
N VAL A 5 68.64 5.33 -14.84
CA VAL A 5 67.80 4.11 -14.88
C VAL A 5 66.98 3.97 -13.59
N ILE A 6 67.57 4.29 -12.43
CA ILE A 6 66.88 4.24 -11.12
C ILE A 6 65.78 5.31 -11.00
N SER A 7 66.00 6.52 -11.53
CA SER A 7 64.99 7.59 -11.55
C SER A 7 63.82 7.25 -12.49
N THR A 8 64.11 6.63 -13.64
CA THR A 8 63.06 6.21 -14.59
C THR A 8 62.23 5.03 -14.09
N GLU A 9 62.81 4.07 -13.35
CA GLU A 9 62.06 3.01 -12.66
C GLU A 9 61.18 3.56 -11.52
N SER A 10 61.69 4.54 -10.76
CA SER A 10 60.94 5.17 -9.67
C SER A 10 59.73 5.97 -10.18
N ASP A 11 59.88 6.73 -11.26
CA ASP A 11 58.78 7.47 -11.89
C ASP A 11 57.77 6.54 -12.60
N ASN A 12 58.25 5.44 -13.21
CA ASN A 12 57.39 4.44 -13.83
C ASN A 12 56.57 3.65 -12.79
N CYS A 13 57.16 3.34 -11.63
CA CYS A 13 56.46 2.68 -10.51
C CYS A 13 55.42 3.59 -9.84
N ARG A 14 55.69 4.90 -9.75
CA ARG A 14 54.75 5.90 -9.20
C ARG A 14 53.58 6.20 -10.15
N SER A 15 53.85 6.27 -11.46
CA SER A 15 52.85 6.47 -12.52
C SER A 15 51.90 5.27 -12.67
N THR A 16 52.42 4.04 -12.54
CA THR A 16 51.62 2.81 -12.59
C THR A 16 50.74 2.61 -11.35
N GLY A 17 51.22 2.98 -10.15
CA GLY A 17 50.43 3.00 -8.91
C GLY A 17 49.22 3.93 -8.98
N SER A 18 49.44 5.19 -9.40
CA SER A 18 48.36 6.19 -9.49
C SER A 18 47.28 5.84 -10.51
N LYS A 19 47.65 5.17 -11.63
CA LYS A 19 46.68 4.67 -12.63
C LYS A 19 45.84 3.51 -12.09
N LYS A 20 46.42 2.61 -11.27
CA LYS A 20 45.69 1.50 -10.63
C LYS A 20 44.71 2.01 -9.57
N GLU A 21 45.11 2.97 -8.76
CA GLU A 21 44.25 3.60 -7.73
C GLU A 21 43.04 4.31 -8.34
N LYS A 22 43.25 5.10 -9.41
CA LYS A 22 42.16 5.79 -10.12
C LYS A 22 41.14 4.80 -10.72
N LYS A 23 41.60 3.66 -11.25
CA LYS A 23 40.73 2.58 -11.76
C LYS A 23 39.96 1.90 -10.62
N ALA A 24 40.59 1.64 -9.49
CA ALA A 24 39.96 1.04 -8.31
C ALA A 24 38.89 1.98 -7.70
N LEU A 25 39.16 3.29 -7.65
CA LEU A 25 38.20 4.29 -7.19
C LEU A 25 36.99 4.40 -8.13
N ALA A 26 37.22 4.35 -9.45
CA ALA A 26 36.15 4.33 -10.45
C ALA A 26 35.28 3.07 -10.34
N ALA A 27 35.89 1.89 -10.17
CA ALA A 27 35.18 0.63 -9.94
C ALA A 27 34.39 0.64 -8.63
N SER A 28 34.95 1.20 -7.56
CA SER A 28 34.28 1.36 -6.27
C SER A 28 33.08 2.30 -6.36
N ARG A 29 33.23 3.45 -7.03
CA ARG A 29 32.13 4.39 -7.29
C ARG A 29 31.00 3.77 -8.11
N PHE A 30 31.34 2.99 -9.14
CA PHE A 30 30.36 2.26 -9.95
C PHE A 30 29.60 1.21 -9.14
N THR A 31 30.31 0.50 -8.25
CA THR A 31 29.71 -0.50 -7.35
C THR A 31 28.74 0.16 -6.36
N ILE A 32 29.15 1.27 -5.73
CA ILE A 32 28.29 2.05 -4.82
C ILE A 32 27.04 2.58 -5.54
N TYR A 33 27.17 3.07 -6.77
CA TYR A 33 26.03 3.50 -7.58
C TYR A 33 25.05 2.35 -7.84
N LYS A 34 25.55 1.17 -8.22
CA LYS A 34 24.71 -0.02 -8.44
C LYS A 34 23.98 -0.47 -7.17
N VAL A 35 24.66 -0.50 -6.03
CA VAL A 35 24.07 -0.87 -4.74
C VAL A 35 22.98 0.12 -4.34
N ASN A 36 23.24 1.42 -4.45
CA ASN A 36 22.25 2.46 -4.17
C ASN A 36 21.05 2.42 -5.13
N LYS A 37 21.27 2.12 -6.40
CA LYS A 37 20.19 1.95 -7.38
C LYS A 37 19.33 0.72 -7.07
N ALA A 38 19.96 -0.39 -6.67
CA ALA A 38 19.25 -1.60 -6.28
C ALA A 38 18.45 -1.41 -4.97
N SER A 39 19.01 -0.73 -3.97
CA SER A 39 18.33 -0.43 -2.71
C SER A 39 17.14 0.52 -2.92
N ARG A 40 17.29 1.57 -3.74
CA ARG A 40 16.21 2.47 -4.17
C ARG A 40 15.07 1.70 -4.85
N LYS A 41 15.38 0.86 -5.84
CA LYS A 41 14.39 0.03 -6.53
C LYS A 41 13.68 -0.95 -5.59
N LYS A 42 14.38 -1.52 -4.59
CA LYS A 42 13.78 -2.38 -3.57
C LYS A 42 12.82 -1.60 -2.66
N ARG A 43 13.21 -0.39 -2.23
CA ARG A 43 12.38 0.49 -1.41
C ARG A 43 11.12 0.92 -2.18
N GLU A 44 11.26 1.36 -3.43
CA GLU A 44 10.13 1.71 -4.31
C GLU A 44 9.15 0.55 -4.48
N LYS A 45 9.65 -0.65 -4.79
CA LYS A 45 8.81 -1.86 -4.86
C LYS A 45 8.09 -2.15 -3.54
N SER A 46 8.76 -1.94 -2.40
CA SER A 46 8.12 -2.12 -1.09
C SER A 46 7.04 -1.07 -0.83
N THR A 47 7.26 0.19 -1.21
CA THR A 47 6.27 1.26 -1.07
C THR A 47 5.07 0.99 -1.97
N ALA A 48 5.28 0.65 -3.24
CA ALA A 48 4.22 0.29 -4.18
C ALA A 48 3.37 -0.90 -3.70
N LYS A 49 3.99 -1.90 -3.04
CA LYS A 49 3.27 -3.01 -2.40
C LYS A 49 2.39 -2.55 -1.24
N LYS A 50 2.84 -1.57 -0.45
CA LYS A 50 2.05 -0.99 0.66
C LYS A 50 0.90 -0.16 0.11
N GLU A 51 1.15 0.67 -0.90
CA GLU A 51 0.14 1.48 -1.59
C GLU A 51 -0.97 0.61 -2.18
N ARG A 52 -0.62 -0.46 -2.91
CA ARG A 52 -1.62 -1.42 -3.43
C ARG A 52 -2.49 -2.05 -2.36
N LYS A 53 -1.97 -2.31 -1.16
CA LYS A 53 -2.76 -2.84 -0.03
C LYS A 53 -3.75 -1.80 0.51
N ALA A 54 -3.33 -0.54 0.59
CA ALA A 54 -4.21 0.55 0.98
C ALA A 54 -5.31 0.76 -0.07
N THR A 55 -4.98 0.79 -1.36
CA THR A 55 -5.98 0.90 -2.44
C THR A 55 -6.95 -0.28 -2.46
N LYS A 56 -6.46 -1.52 -2.25
CA LYS A 56 -7.35 -2.70 -2.14
C LYS A 56 -8.34 -2.55 -0.99
N THR A 57 -7.88 -2.03 0.14
CA THR A 57 -8.75 -1.73 1.29
C THR A 57 -9.81 -0.71 0.91
N LEU A 58 -9.41 0.42 0.33
CA LEU A 58 -10.35 1.46 -0.13
C LEU A 58 -11.37 0.89 -1.11
N ALA A 59 -10.94 0.10 -2.09
CA ALA A 59 -11.84 -0.53 -3.05
C ALA A 59 -12.86 -1.47 -2.39
N ILE A 60 -12.45 -2.26 -1.38
CA ILE A 60 -13.37 -3.12 -0.64
C ILE A 60 -14.33 -2.30 0.21
N VAL A 61 -13.84 -1.26 0.89
CA VAL A 61 -14.68 -0.36 1.70
C VAL A 61 -15.76 0.28 0.84
N LEU A 62 -15.37 0.83 -0.32
CA LEU A 62 -16.29 1.42 -1.27
C LEU A 62 -17.27 0.36 -1.84
N GLY A 63 -16.79 -0.85 -2.12
CA GLY A 63 -17.64 -1.95 -2.59
C GLY A 63 -18.67 -2.40 -1.57
N VAL A 64 -18.28 -2.59 -0.31
CA VAL A 64 -19.19 -2.97 0.78
C VAL A 64 -20.16 -1.84 1.08
N PHE A 65 -19.68 -0.59 1.13
CA PHE A 65 -20.53 0.58 1.30
C PHE A 65 -21.61 0.63 0.21
N LEU A 66 -21.22 0.54 -1.07
CA LEU A 66 -22.17 0.53 -2.19
C LEU A 66 -23.12 -0.67 -2.13
N PHE A 67 -22.63 -1.87 -1.84
CA PHE A 67 -23.47 -3.07 -1.73
C PHE A 67 -24.51 -2.95 -0.60
N CYS A 68 -24.12 -2.40 0.55
CA CYS A 68 -25.02 -2.15 1.66
C CYS A 68 -25.92 -0.93 1.43
N TRP A 69 -25.59 -0.04 0.51
CA TRP A 69 -26.32 1.20 0.29
C TRP A 69 -27.30 1.11 -0.89
N VAL A 70 -26.96 0.36 -1.95
CA VAL A 70 -27.79 0.19 -3.15
C VAL A 70 -29.20 -0.32 -2.81
N PRO A 71 -29.41 -1.40 -2.03
CA PRO A 71 -30.75 -1.88 -1.75
C PRO A 71 -31.57 -0.88 -0.93
N PHE A 72 -30.93 -0.17 0.01
CA PHE A 72 -31.55 0.89 0.79
C PHE A 72 -31.98 2.06 -0.08
N PHE A 73 -31.08 2.53 -0.97
CA PHE A 73 -31.37 3.60 -1.91
C PHE A 73 -32.47 3.22 -2.89
N THR A 74 -32.44 2.01 -3.43
CA THR A 74 -33.49 1.52 -4.33
C THR A 74 -34.84 1.46 -3.62
N CYS A 75 -34.92 0.92 -2.40
CA CYS A 75 -36.19 0.87 -1.65
C CYS A 75 -36.73 2.28 -1.33
N ASN A 76 -35.88 3.20 -0.88
CA ASN A 76 -36.28 4.58 -0.57
C ASN A 76 -36.72 5.35 -1.83
N ILE A 77 -36.01 5.20 -2.95
CA ILE A 77 -36.38 5.84 -4.22
C ILE A 77 -37.70 5.28 -4.73
N MET A 78 -37.90 3.95 -4.68
CA MET A 78 -39.15 3.32 -5.06
C MET A 78 -40.31 3.83 -4.21
N ASP A 79 -40.15 3.90 -2.89
CA ASP A 79 -41.18 4.40 -1.98
C ASP A 79 -41.54 5.87 -2.26
N ALA A 80 -40.53 6.72 -2.49
CA ALA A 80 -40.71 8.12 -2.86
C ALA A 80 -41.43 8.28 -4.21
N MET A 81 -41.10 7.45 -5.20
CA MET A 81 -41.76 7.47 -6.51
C MET A 81 -43.20 6.96 -6.44
N CYS A 82 -43.45 5.86 -5.73
CA CYS A 82 -44.80 5.31 -5.56
C CYS A 82 -45.72 6.30 -4.81
N SER A 83 -45.19 6.97 -3.78
CA SER A 83 -45.90 8.04 -3.07
C SER A 83 -46.18 9.25 -3.96
N LYS A 84 -45.23 9.64 -4.83
CA LYS A 84 -45.39 10.79 -5.74
C LYS A 84 -46.35 10.52 -6.90
N LEU A 85 -46.38 9.30 -7.44
CA LEU A 85 -47.20 8.95 -8.59
C LEU A 85 -48.56 8.31 -8.20
N GLN A 86 -48.88 8.17 -6.92
CA GLN A 86 -50.08 7.46 -6.42
C GLN A 86 -50.21 6.02 -6.97
N LEU A 87 -49.09 5.35 -7.25
CA LEU A 87 -49.14 3.93 -7.61
C LEU A 87 -49.25 3.08 -6.33
N THR A 88 -50.04 2.02 -6.40
CA THR A 88 -50.11 0.95 -5.38
C THR A 88 -48.87 0.04 -5.43
N CYS A 89 -47.68 0.63 -5.40
CA CYS A 89 -46.44 -0.10 -5.23
C CYS A 89 -45.96 0.07 -3.80
N GLN A 90 -46.52 -0.75 -2.92
CA GLN A 90 -46.04 -0.86 -1.55
C GLN A 90 -44.78 -1.73 -1.58
N PRO A 91 -43.60 -1.22 -1.20
CA PRO A 91 -42.44 -2.08 -0.97
C PRO A 91 -42.88 -3.11 0.08
N GLY A 92 -43.01 -4.37 -0.31
CA GLY A 92 -43.56 -5.41 0.56
C GLY A 92 -42.77 -5.53 1.87
N VAL A 93 -43.28 -6.28 2.85
CA VAL A 93 -42.64 -6.48 4.18
C VAL A 93 -41.14 -6.82 4.06
N ALA A 94 -40.73 -7.52 3.01
CA ALA A 94 -39.34 -7.80 2.70
C ALA A 94 -38.47 -6.53 2.50
N ALA A 95 -38.95 -5.51 1.81
CA ALA A 95 -38.23 -4.25 1.60
C ALA A 95 -38.06 -3.47 2.90
N PHE A 96 -39.09 -3.44 3.75
CA PHE A 96 -39.02 -2.81 5.08
C PHE A 96 -38.02 -3.53 5.99
N LEU A 97 -38.08 -4.86 6.03
CA LEU A 97 -37.11 -5.68 6.77
C LEU A 97 -35.70 -5.45 6.24
N LEU A 98 -35.47 -5.57 4.92
CA LEU A 98 -34.15 -5.34 4.33
C LEU A 98 -33.61 -3.94 4.65
N THR A 99 -34.44 -2.90 4.55
CA THR A 99 -34.06 -1.51 4.87
C THR A 99 -33.63 -1.39 6.34
N THR A 100 -34.36 -2.03 7.26
CA THR A 100 -34.06 -2.01 8.70
C THR A 100 -32.77 -2.78 9.01
N TRP A 101 -32.61 -3.99 8.45
CA TRP A 101 -31.42 -4.80 8.60
C TRP A 101 -30.18 -4.13 7.98
N LEU A 102 -30.32 -3.46 6.84
CA LEU A 102 -29.24 -2.68 6.22
C LEU A 102 -28.83 -1.48 7.09
N GLY A 103 -29.80 -0.81 7.72
CA GLY A 103 -29.53 0.25 8.70
C GLY A 103 -28.65 -0.24 9.86
N TYR A 104 -28.94 -1.44 10.39
CA TYR A 104 -28.11 -2.07 11.42
C TYR A 104 -26.72 -2.49 10.90
N ILE A 105 -26.65 -2.99 9.67
CA ILE A 105 -25.39 -3.38 9.05
C ILE A 105 -24.49 -2.15 8.84
N ASN A 106 -25.02 -0.97 8.50
CA ASN A 106 -24.23 0.26 8.34
C ASN A 106 -23.42 0.60 9.61
N SER A 107 -24.02 0.45 10.80
CA SER A 107 -23.33 0.66 12.08
C SER A 107 -22.30 -0.44 12.39
N PHE A 108 -22.58 -1.69 12.02
CA PHE A 108 -21.64 -2.82 12.20
C PHE A 108 -20.46 -2.78 11.23
N VAL A 109 -20.70 -2.27 10.02
CA VAL A 109 -19.71 -2.11 8.95
C VAL A 109 -18.62 -1.13 9.37
N ASN A 110 -18.95 -0.12 10.18
CA ASN A 110 -17.96 0.85 10.68
C ASN A 110 -16.81 0.18 11.48
N PRO A 111 -17.04 -0.54 12.61
CA PRO A 111 -15.99 -1.33 13.27
C PRO A 111 -15.32 -2.36 12.37
N VAL A 112 -16.07 -3.03 11.49
CA VAL A 112 -15.52 -4.06 10.58
C VAL A 112 -14.55 -3.47 9.55
N ILE A 113 -14.86 -2.30 9.00
CA ILE A 113 -13.98 -1.54 8.10
C ILE A 113 -12.66 -1.20 8.82
N TYR A 114 -12.76 -0.67 10.04
CA TYR A 114 -11.56 -0.23 10.78
C TYR A 114 -10.73 -1.41 11.32
N THR A 115 -11.36 -2.52 11.73
CA THR A 115 -10.68 -3.65 12.38
C THR A 115 -10.15 -4.71 11.41
N ILE A 116 -10.88 -5.03 10.34
CA ILE A 116 -10.48 -6.10 9.40
C ILE A 116 -9.43 -5.62 8.41
N PHE A 117 -9.50 -4.34 8.01
CA PHE A 117 -8.71 -3.84 6.89
C PHE A 117 -7.50 -3.01 7.27
N ASN A 118 -7.35 -2.66 8.56
CA ASN A 118 -6.10 -2.10 9.04
C ASN A 118 -5.24 -3.22 9.67
N PRO A 119 -4.17 -3.69 8.98
CA PRO A 119 -3.31 -4.74 9.51
C PRO A 119 -2.64 -4.34 10.83
N GLU A 120 -2.52 -3.04 11.11
CA GLU A 120 -2.03 -2.54 12.40
C GLU A 120 -3.07 -2.74 13.51
N PHE A 121 -4.37 -2.62 13.24
CA PHE A 121 -5.42 -2.97 14.20
C PHE A 121 -5.44 -4.47 14.51
N ARG A 122 -5.30 -5.34 13.50
CA ARG A 122 -5.18 -6.79 13.73
C ARG A 122 -3.96 -7.16 14.57
N LYS A 123 -2.83 -6.46 14.38
CA LYS A 123 -1.65 -6.62 15.24
C LYS A 123 -1.92 -6.15 16.66
N ALA A 124 -2.56 -4.99 16.84
CA ALA A 124 -2.94 -4.49 18.15
C ALA A 124 -3.92 -5.45 18.87
N PHE A 125 -4.92 -5.96 18.17
CA PHE A 125 -5.89 -6.92 18.70
C PHE A 125 -5.25 -8.25 19.11
N LYS A 126 -4.32 -8.78 18.28
CA LYS A 126 -3.50 -9.93 18.67
C LYS A 126 -2.66 -9.66 19.91
N LYS A 127 -2.08 -8.46 20.00
CA LYS A 127 -1.25 -8.05 21.14
C LYS A 127 -2.07 -7.95 22.43
N ILE A 128 -3.30 -7.46 22.34
CA ILE A 128 -4.25 -7.39 23.46
C ILE A 128 -4.69 -8.81 23.88
N MET A 129 -5.04 -9.69 22.93
CA MET A 129 -5.43 -11.07 23.26
C MET A 129 -4.29 -11.95 23.78
N GLN A 130 -3.03 -11.65 23.42
CA GLN A 130 -1.84 -12.33 23.94
C GLN A 130 -1.34 -11.75 25.27
N MET A 131 -1.94 -10.64 25.72
CA MET A 131 -1.68 -9.98 26.99
C MET A 131 -2.82 -10.22 27.98
N SER A 132 -3.58 -11.31 27.80
CA SER A 132 -4.42 -11.88 28.83
C SER A 132 -3.58 -12.95 29.55
N PRO A 133 -3.30 -12.80 30.86
CA PRO A 133 -2.65 -13.84 31.66
C PRO A 133 -3.53 -15.09 31.81
#